data_AF-A0A368END5-F1
#
_entry.id   AF-A0A368END5-F1
#
_cell.length_a   1.000
_cell.length_b   1.000
_cell.length_c   1.000
_cell.angle_alpha   90.00
_cell.angle_beta   90.00
_cell.angle_gamma   90.00
#
_symmetry.space_group_name_H-M   'P 1'
#
loop_
_entity.id
_entity.type
_entity.pdbx_description
1 polymer ?
#
loop_
_entity_poly.entity_id
_entity_poly.type
_entity_poly.pdbx_seq_one_letter_code
_entity_poly.pdbx_strand_id
1 'polypeptide(L)'
;MNKRSIGIIVLILFFGTLLGTLLGELLGWILPDSVVREFFLRSIDFSLAGLTPDGSGVISLDFIMFSFQFGLRLTFNFTSIIGLSVAYYFLRYFR
;
A
#
# COMPACT_ATOMS: atom_id res chain seq x y z
N MET A 1 -14.26 23.00 14.95
CA MET A 1 -13.56 21.86 14.31
C MET A 1 -14.09 20.59 14.93
N ASN A 2 -15.04 19.89 14.30
CA ASN A 2 -15.38 18.54 14.77
C ASN A 2 -14.10 17.72 14.71
N LYS A 3 -13.65 17.24 15.87
CA LYS A 3 -12.44 16.44 16.01
C LYS A 3 -12.70 15.12 15.30
N ARG A 4 -12.45 15.04 13.98
CA ARG A 4 -12.49 13.75 13.28
C ARG A 4 -11.55 12.82 14.03
N SER A 5 -12.01 11.60 14.29
CA SER A 5 -11.18 10.60 14.95
C SER A 5 -9.88 10.45 14.17
N ILE A 6 -8.75 10.44 14.88
CA ILE A 6 -7.42 10.22 14.30
C ILE A 6 -7.43 8.94 13.44
N GLY A 7 -8.20 7.92 13.86
CA GLY A 7 -8.38 6.69 13.10
C GLY A 7 -8.95 6.90 11.70
N ILE A 8 -9.94 7.80 11.54
CA ILE A 8 -10.54 8.09 10.23
C ILE A 8 -9.53 8.80 9.31
N ILE A 9 -8.74 9.71 9.88
CA ILE A 9 -7.70 10.43 9.14
C ILE A 9 -6.64 9.44 8.63
N VAL A 10 -6.13 8.58 9.53
CA VAL A 10 -5.13 7.56 9.18
C VAL A 10 -5.68 6.60 8.12
N LEU A 11 -6.94 6.17 8.26
CA LEU A 11 -7.58 5.25 7.31
C LEU A 11 -7.70 5.87 5.92
N ILE A 12 -8.14 7.13 5.82
CA ILE A 12 -8.26 7.82 4.52
C ILE A 12 -6.88 8.01 3.86
N LEU A 13 -5.87 8.40 4.62
CA LEU A 13 -4.51 8.54 4.10
C LEU A 13 -3.94 7.18 3.65
N PHE A 14 -4.22 6.11 4.38
CA PHE A 14 -3.82 4.75 4.02
C PHE A 14 -4.48 4.27 2.73
N PHE A 15 -5.79 4.48 2.56
CA PHE A 15 -6.43 4.16 1.26
C PHE A 15 -5.93 5.06 0.14
N GLY A 16 -5.60 6.31 0.43
CA GLY A 16 -4.96 7.23 -0.51
C GLY A 16 -3.63 6.71 -1.04
N THR A 17 -2.76 6.18 -0.18
CA THR A 17 -1.48 5.59 -0.61
C THR A 17 -1.70 4.35 -1.46
N LEU A 18 -2.59 3.45 -1.06
CA LEU A 18 -2.90 2.22 -1.81
C LEU A 18 -3.42 2.53 -3.22
N LEU A 19 -4.35 3.47 -3.35
CA LEU A 19 -4.87 3.91 -4.65
C LEU A 19 -3.79 4.61 -5.47
N GLY A 20 -2.94 5.41 -4.83
CA GLY A 20 -1.77 6.01 -5.48
C GLY A 20 -0.83 4.95 -6.06
N THR A 21 -0.49 3.92 -5.29
CA THR A 21 0.33 2.80 -5.77
C THR A 21 -0.30 2.19 -7.01
N LEU A 22 -1.56 1.75 -6.91
CA LEU A 22 -2.29 1.07 -7.97
C LEU A 22 -2.36 1.90 -9.26
N LEU A 23 -2.62 3.21 -9.16
CA LEU A 23 -2.58 4.10 -10.32
C LEU A 23 -1.18 4.19 -10.93
N GLY A 24 -0.14 4.19 -10.11
CA GLY A 24 1.25 4.14 -10.56
C GLY A 24 1.58 2.87 -11.36
N GLU A 25 1.15 1.70 -10.89
CA GLU A 25 1.31 0.45 -11.66
C GLU A 25 0.54 0.49 -12.97
N LEU A 26 -0.70 1.00 -12.98
CA LEU A 26 -1.50 1.14 -14.20
C LEU A 26 -0.85 2.11 -15.20
N LEU A 27 -0.28 3.23 -14.73
CA LEU A 27 0.49 4.14 -15.58
C LEU A 27 1.74 3.46 -16.15
N GLY A 28 2.39 2.60 -15.36
CA GLY A 28 3.54 1.81 -15.79
C GLY A 28 3.27 0.84 -16.94
N TRP A 29 2.01 0.53 -17.25
CA TRP A 29 1.63 -0.26 -18.43
C TRP A 29 1.57 0.58 -19.72
N ILE A 30 1.35 1.88 -19.60
CA ILE A 30 1.25 2.82 -20.73
C ILE A 30 2.62 3.42 -21.05
N LEU A 31 3.48 3.55 -20.03
CA LEU A 31 4.79 4.16 -20.18
C LEU A 31 5.77 3.23 -20.96
N PRO A 32 6.51 3.78 -21.94
CA PRO A 32 7.58 3.03 -22.62
C PRO A 32 8.77 2.81 -21.67
N ASP A 33 9.61 1.83 -22.02
CA ASP A 33 10.84 1.52 -21.27
C ASP A 33 11.75 2.75 -21.22
N SER A 34 11.81 3.35 -20.04
CA SER A 34 12.46 4.63 -19.80
C SER A 34 12.79 4.80 -18.32
N VAL A 35 13.72 5.70 -18.01
CA VAL A 35 14.09 6.05 -16.63
C VAL A 35 12.88 6.57 -15.85
N VAL A 36 11.93 7.21 -16.53
CA VAL A 36 10.68 7.67 -15.92
C VAL A 36 9.84 6.49 -15.45
N ARG A 37 9.68 5.46 -16.30
CA ARG A 37 8.95 4.24 -15.91
C ARG A 37 9.57 3.59 -14.69
N GLU A 38 10.89 3.45 -14.66
CA GLU A 38 11.62 2.88 -13.52
C GLU A 38 11.47 3.72 -12.25
N PHE A 39 11.50 5.04 -12.36
CA PHE A 39 11.31 5.94 -11.23
C PHE A 39 9.90 5.80 -10.62
N PHE A 40 8.87 5.78 -11.46
CA PHE A 40 7.48 5.66 -11.01
C PHE A 40 7.17 4.29 -10.41
N LEU A 41 7.75 3.23 -10.96
CA LEU A 41 7.56 1.85 -10.51
C LEU A 41 8.51 1.42 -9.38
N ARG A 42 9.49 2.24 -9.01
CA ARG A 42 10.38 1.97 -7.88
C ARG A 42 9.54 1.82 -6.61
N SER A 43 9.41 0.59 -6.12
CA SER A 43 8.61 0.28 -4.94
C SER A 43 9.45 -0.05 -3.71
N ILE A 44 8.88 0.22 -2.55
CA ILE A 44 9.30 -0.28 -1.25
C ILE A 44 8.26 -1.31 -0.82
N ASP A 45 8.73 -2.51 -0.49
CA ASP A 45 7.88 -3.61 -0.06
C ASP A 45 7.88 -3.70 1.46
N PHE A 46 6.69 -3.70 2.04
CA PHE A 46 6.45 -4.03 3.43
C PHE A 46 5.72 -5.37 3.50
N SER A 47 6.34 -6.37 4.12
CA SER A 47 5.73 -7.68 4.33
C SER A 47 5.66 -8.00 5.81
N LEU A 48 4.71 -8.83 6.23
CA LEU A 48 4.64 -9.33 7.60
C LEU A 48 5.74 -10.35 7.94
N ALA A 49 6.78 -10.50 7.11
CA ALA A 49 7.96 -11.35 7.33
C ALA A 49 8.55 -11.29 8.74
N GLY A 50 8.58 -10.10 9.34
CA GLY A 50 9.09 -9.91 10.70
C GLY A 50 8.14 -10.28 11.84
N LEU A 51 6.89 -10.66 11.55
CA LEU A 51 5.86 -10.96 12.56
C LEU A 51 5.64 -12.47 12.76
N THR A 52 6.17 -13.32 11.88
CA THR A 52 6.07 -14.78 11.99
C THR A 52 7.39 -15.38 12.52
N PRO A 53 7.37 -16.35 13.46
CA PRO A 53 8.58 -16.89 14.10
C PRO A 53 9.60 -17.52 13.12
N ASP A 54 9.13 -17.92 11.97
CA ASP A 54 9.82 -18.58 10.85
C ASP A 54 10.36 -17.58 9.81
N GLY A 55 10.13 -16.27 9.98
CA GLY A 55 10.65 -15.22 9.09
C GLY A 55 10.05 -15.21 7.69
N SER A 56 9.10 -16.11 7.41
CA SER A 56 8.46 -16.29 6.11
C SER A 56 7.44 -15.18 5.80
N GLY A 57 6.85 -14.57 6.83
CA GLY A 57 5.80 -13.56 6.68
C GLY A 57 4.46 -14.12 6.28
N VAL A 58 4.33 -15.43 6.39
CA VAL A 58 3.15 -16.19 6.05
C VAL A 58 2.66 -16.84 7.33
N ILE A 59 1.49 -16.42 7.79
CA ILE A 59 0.81 -17.07 8.91
C ILE A 59 0.23 -18.38 8.37
N SER A 60 0.84 -19.50 8.74
CA SER A 60 0.39 -20.83 8.38
C SER A 60 -0.46 -21.45 9.52
N LEU A 61 -1.63 -21.96 9.16
CA LEU A 61 -2.54 -22.73 10.01
C LEU A 61 -2.57 -24.16 9.47
N ASP A 62 -1.92 -25.09 10.17
CA ASP A 62 -1.79 -26.48 9.76
C ASP A 62 -2.79 -27.38 10.49
N PHE A 63 -3.62 -28.10 9.73
CA PHE A 63 -4.63 -29.05 10.24
C PHE A 63 -4.29 -30.51 9.88
N ILE A 64 -3.02 -30.85 9.62
CA ILE A 64 -2.51 -32.19 9.26
C ILE A 64 -2.94 -32.65 7.85
N MET A 65 -4.23 -32.52 7.51
CA MET A 65 -4.77 -32.89 6.18
C MET A 65 -4.80 -31.71 5.19
N PHE A 66 -4.84 -30.47 5.70
CA PHE A 66 -4.85 -29.26 4.88
C PHE A 66 -4.21 -28.11 5.67
N SER A 67 -3.54 -27.20 4.96
CA SER A 67 -2.93 -26.00 5.54
C SER A 67 -3.44 -24.73 4.87
N PHE A 68 -3.72 -23.71 5.69
CA PHE A 68 -4.05 -22.36 5.23
C PHE A 68 -2.86 -21.44 5.43
N GLN A 69 -2.51 -20.66 4.42
CA GLN A 69 -1.37 -19.75 4.46
C GLN A 69 -1.82 -18.33 4.12
N PHE A 70 -1.63 -17.41 5.07
CA PHE A 70 -1.99 -16.01 4.93
C PHE A 70 -0.72 -15.14 4.93
N GLY A 71 -0.36 -14.60 3.77
CA GLY A 71 0.70 -13.61 3.65
C GLY A 71 0.12 -12.26 3.23
N LEU A 72 0.61 -11.17 3.82
CA LEU A 72 0.31 -9.83 3.34
C LEU A 72 1.63 -9.11 3.01
N ARG A 73 1.69 -8.60 1.76
CA ARG A 73 2.73 -7.74 1.24
C ARG A 73 2.07 -6.46 0.73
N LEU A 74 2.50 -5.33 1.25
CA LEU A 74 2.10 -4.01 0.81
C LEU A 74 3.27 -3.40 0.06
N THR A 75 3.00 -2.90 -1.14
CA THR A 75 3.99 -2.23 -1.97
C THR A 75 3.64 -0.75 -2.07
N PHE A 76 4.66 0.10 -1.96
CA PHE A 76 4.50 1.55 -2.06
C PHE A 76 5.49 2.07 -3.08
N ASN A 77 5.00 2.68 -4.15
CA ASN A 77 5.81 3.28 -5.20
C ASN A 77 5.80 4.81 -5.08
N PHE A 78 6.44 5.51 -6.01
CA PHE A 78 6.48 6.97 -5.98
C PHE A 78 5.07 7.60 -6.06
N THR A 79 4.17 6.99 -6.84
CA THR A 79 2.79 7.44 -7.03
C THR A 79 1.96 7.32 -5.75
N SER A 80 2.32 6.46 -4.82
CA SER A 80 1.71 6.39 -3.48
C SER A 80 1.80 7.72 -2.72
N ILE A 81 2.89 8.48 -2.91
CA ILE A 81 3.07 9.81 -2.29
C ILE A 81 2.08 10.82 -2.89
N ILE A 82 1.83 10.72 -4.20
CA ILE A 82 0.83 11.53 -4.89
C ILE A 82 -0.57 11.18 -4.36
N GLY A 83 -0.89 9.88 -4.26
CA GLY A 83 -2.16 9.42 -3.70
C GLY A 83 -2.38 9.88 -2.25
N LEU A 84 -1.35 9.84 -1.42
CA LEU A 84 -1.38 10.38 -0.05
C LEU A 84 -1.64 11.89 -0.03
N SER A 85 -0.96 12.63 -0.91
CA SER A 85 -1.12 14.10 -1.03
C SER A 85 -2.53 14.47 -1.46
N VAL A 86 -3.09 13.73 -2.41
CA VAL A 86 -4.48 13.90 -2.87
C VAL A 86 -5.46 13.57 -1.73
N ALA A 87 -5.28 12.45 -1.03
CA ALA A 87 -6.13 12.09 0.11
C ALA A 87 -6.07 13.13 1.24
N TYR A 88 -4.89 13.68 1.53
CA TYR A 88 -4.73 14.80 2.46
C TYR A 88 -5.48 16.05 1.98
N TYR A 89 -5.39 16.36 0.69
CA TYR A 89 -6.12 17.49 0.11
C TYR A 89 -7.63 17.31 0.24
N PHE A 90 -8.15 16.11 -0.02
CA PHE A 90 -9.57 15.78 0.20
C PHE A 90 -9.99 16.00 1.65
N LEU A 91 -9.20 15.51 2.61
CA LEU A 91 -9.43 15.72 4.05
C LEU A 91 -9.46 17.20 4.43
N ARG A 92 -8.63 18.02 3.78
CA ARG A 92 -8.53 19.45 4.08
C ARG A 92 -9.67 20.27 3.47
N TYR A 93 -10.06 19.98 2.23
CA TYR A 93 -10.94 20.86 1.45
C TYR A 93 -12.41 20.41 1.47
N PHE A 94 -12.69 19.10 1.46
CA PHE A 94 -14.06 18.57 1.52
C PHE A 94 -14.53 18.40 2.98
N ARG A 95 -14.31 19.44 3.80
CA ARG A 95 -14.61 19.44 5.23
C ARG A 95 -16.02 19.00 5.55
#